data_AF-A0A3S2USU5-F1
#
_entry.id   AF-A0A3S2USU5-F1
#
_cell.length_a   1.000
_cell.length_b   1.000
_cell.length_c   1.000
_cell.angle_alpha   90.00
_cell.angle_beta   90.00
_cell.angle_gamma   90.00
#
_symmetry.space_group_name_H-M   'P 1'
#
loop_
_entity.id
_entity.type
_entity.pdbx_description
1 polymer ?
#
loop_
_entity_poly.entity_id
_entity_poly.type
_entity_poly.pdbx_seq_one_letter_code
_entity_poly.pdbx_strand_id
1 'polypeptide(L)'
;MIGPHQKASGQRGVVLAVNCTPPEADPQVYAFWMALHRHLAALGYRLVLASTMPLDAPEVDVIEIPFLLPDFPRRYPTSAKAPGGVSGETLSELARWYGCSVEEAEAGHGVATACFDALIDAVRPVAVMGWQSANPVTRILRGCARALDVPFWSGERGWVRNTLMFDLVDNSLLSECRLSLGLATARARYVPAEGLLEDLTHRACAAASLARYPAEERVDGAALRSRLGVPPDAPVVAVFTHGEPSFAAYGSSAAGPLHDLSPELLQRRMDAVTDELLARGCWLLVQEHPFNHDNGRLLRLRTDPRVIPVKANVSSVLDAADVCLFTIATLQFDAVFLDKPFGLLSRSVLHGDGLVPMVGDYADTAAFVDALIALEHWPARRERLCVDIAFLFEHLLLDVAPGAVDASAARWAGHLAGLARPRDADIQTRLSEFRARWTPPVEHTGDELPAVAASLSRPFAETVDAEGGDPLLQLERALAATPPERPLDAAERASFQRRCQAMGLRGQVEIDAALLRRDATTQPLLPSLVVAELMLALGETSLAHDLASVLASRFPLDQRVRDLRSSAVRPVGSPRDGSERRWQPLR
;
A
#
# COMPACT_ATOMS: atom_id res chain seq x y z
N MET A 1 -9.19 2.46 60.69
CA MET A 1 -9.97 2.02 59.51
C MET A 1 -9.29 2.63 58.29
N ILE A 2 -8.40 1.85 57.69
CA ILE A 2 -7.74 2.16 56.42
C ILE A 2 -8.62 1.49 55.37
N GLY A 3 -9.10 2.25 54.40
CA GLY A 3 -10.02 1.77 53.36
C GLY A 3 -9.43 0.61 52.57
N PRO A 4 -10.27 -0.21 51.90
CA PRO A 4 -9.80 -1.35 51.14
C PRO A 4 -8.81 -0.86 50.08
N HIS A 5 -7.57 -1.34 50.21
CA HIS A 5 -6.52 -1.17 49.23
C HIS A 5 -7.08 -1.49 47.84
N GLN A 6 -7.20 -0.46 46.99
CA GLN A 6 -7.21 -0.65 45.54
C GLN A 6 -5.95 -1.46 45.22
N LYS A 7 -6.12 -2.73 44.87
CA LYS A 7 -5.05 -3.51 44.23
C LYS A 7 -4.63 -2.68 43.03
N ALA A 8 -3.41 -2.15 43.06
CA ALA A 8 -2.81 -1.50 41.90
C ALA A 8 -2.89 -2.50 40.75
N SER A 9 -3.87 -2.31 39.86
CA SER A 9 -3.96 -3.05 38.61
C SER A 9 -2.74 -2.64 37.81
N GLY A 10 -1.65 -3.40 37.98
CA GLY A 10 -0.35 -3.05 37.46
C GLY A 10 -0.42 -2.98 35.95
N GLN A 11 -0.26 -1.78 35.42
CA GLN A 11 -0.14 -1.58 33.98
C GLN A 11 1.06 -2.37 33.46
N ARG A 12 0.83 -3.25 32.48
CA ARG A 12 1.79 -4.20 31.89
C ARG A 12 2.48 -3.64 30.64
N GLY A 13 1.88 -2.65 29.99
CA GLY A 13 2.47 -2.04 28.80
C GLY A 13 1.58 -0.95 28.19
N VAL A 14 2.08 -0.38 27.09
CA VAL A 14 1.37 0.62 26.29
C VAL A 14 1.46 0.23 24.83
N VAL A 15 0.35 0.31 24.13
CA VAL A 15 0.27 0.16 22.67
C VAL A 15 0.06 1.55 22.08
N LEU A 16 0.90 1.92 21.12
CA LEU A 16 0.73 3.15 20.34
C LEU A 16 0.13 2.79 18.99
N ALA A 17 -0.98 3.42 18.61
CA ALA A 17 -1.58 3.20 17.29
C ALA A 17 -1.85 4.52 16.57
N VAL A 18 -1.74 4.52 15.25
CA VAL A 18 -2.15 5.63 14.40
C VAL A 18 -3.57 5.41 13.90
N ASN A 19 -4.43 6.43 14.07
CA ASN A 19 -5.74 6.46 13.45
C ASN A 19 -5.78 7.54 12.36
N CYS A 20 -6.07 7.13 11.13
CA CYS A 20 -6.26 8.05 10.00
C CYS A 20 -7.71 8.11 9.49
N THR A 21 -8.64 7.43 10.16
CA THR A 21 -10.01 7.26 9.65
C THR A 21 -11.02 8.03 10.51
N PRO A 22 -11.83 8.90 9.90
CA PRO A 22 -12.94 9.57 10.59
C PRO A 22 -13.98 8.57 11.08
N PRO A 23 -14.53 8.74 12.29
CA PRO A 23 -15.69 7.95 12.74
C PRO A 23 -16.88 8.02 11.77
N GLU A 24 -17.07 9.16 11.09
CA GLU A 24 -18.16 9.37 10.13
C GLU A 24 -17.92 8.63 8.81
N ALA A 25 -16.66 8.44 8.44
CA ALA A 25 -16.27 7.78 7.19
C ALA A 25 -16.24 6.24 7.34
N ASP A 26 -15.81 5.74 8.50
CA ASP A 26 -15.77 4.31 8.78
C ASP A 26 -16.00 4.04 10.29
N PRO A 27 -17.28 4.00 10.73
CA PRO A 27 -17.60 3.83 12.14
C PRO A 27 -17.16 2.48 12.69
N GLN A 28 -16.95 1.48 11.83
CA GLN A 28 -16.45 0.16 12.24
C GLN A 28 -14.99 0.22 12.71
N VAL A 29 -14.15 1.05 12.08
CA VAL A 29 -12.76 1.27 12.51
C VAL A 29 -12.71 1.92 13.89
N TYR A 30 -13.53 2.94 14.13
CA TYR A 30 -13.65 3.58 15.44
C TYR A 30 -14.14 2.58 16.50
N ALA A 31 -15.19 1.80 16.20
CA ALA A 31 -15.69 0.76 17.10
C ALA A 31 -14.62 -0.27 17.46
N PHE A 32 -13.78 -0.66 16.48
CA PHE A 32 -12.64 -1.55 16.72
C PHE A 32 -11.63 -0.95 17.68
N TRP A 33 -11.25 0.33 17.52
CA TRP A 33 -10.32 0.97 18.45
C TRP A 33 -10.84 1.02 19.88
N MET A 34 -12.14 1.33 20.06
CA MET A 34 -12.75 1.36 21.38
C MET A 34 -12.84 -0.02 22.02
N ALA A 35 -13.19 -1.05 21.23
CA ALA A 35 -13.18 -2.44 21.69
C ALA A 35 -11.76 -2.90 22.06
N LEU A 36 -10.76 -2.58 21.23
CA LEU A 36 -9.37 -2.90 21.48
C LEU A 36 -8.87 -2.25 22.77
N HIS A 37 -9.19 -0.98 22.99
CA HIS A 37 -8.88 -0.27 24.23
C HIS A 37 -9.43 -1.03 25.46
N ARG A 38 -10.72 -1.40 25.45
CA ARG A 38 -11.34 -2.14 26.57
C ARG A 38 -10.66 -3.47 26.84
N HIS A 39 -10.36 -4.25 25.79
CA HIS A 39 -9.70 -5.55 25.93
C HIS A 39 -8.25 -5.43 26.39
N LEU A 40 -7.50 -4.44 25.89
CA LEU A 40 -6.16 -4.13 26.39
C LEU A 40 -6.20 -3.73 27.87
N ALA A 41 -7.13 -2.86 28.26
CA ALA A 41 -7.30 -2.42 29.65
C ALA A 41 -7.58 -3.59 30.60
N ALA A 42 -8.45 -4.53 30.19
CA ALA A 42 -8.73 -5.75 30.95
C ALA A 42 -7.47 -6.65 31.13
N LEU A 43 -6.54 -6.58 30.19
CA LEU A 43 -5.25 -7.28 30.24
C LEU A 43 -4.15 -6.45 30.94
N GLY A 44 -4.47 -5.27 31.46
CA GLY A 44 -3.54 -4.36 32.11
C GLY A 44 -2.70 -3.50 31.14
N TYR A 45 -3.08 -3.40 29.87
CA TYR A 45 -2.41 -2.54 28.89
C TYR A 45 -3.19 -1.23 28.69
N ARG A 46 -2.49 -0.22 28.16
CA ARG A 46 -3.09 1.06 27.76
C ARG A 46 -2.96 1.25 26.26
N LEU A 47 -4.00 1.77 25.62
CA LEU A 47 -3.93 2.22 24.22
C LEU A 47 -3.72 3.74 24.19
N VAL A 48 -2.76 4.20 23.41
CA VAL A 48 -2.57 5.60 23.03
C VAL A 48 -2.80 5.70 21.53
N LEU A 49 -3.68 6.61 21.12
CA LEU A 49 -4.02 6.87 19.72
C LEU A 49 -3.37 8.16 19.25
N ALA A 50 -2.46 8.07 18.29
CA ALA A 50 -2.02 9.19 17.48
C ALA A 50 -3.01 9.37 16.33
N SER A 51 -3.92 10.33 16.43
CA SER A 51 -5.01 10.51 15.48
C SER A 51 -4.73 11.68 14.54
N THR A 52 -5.00 11.51 13.25
CA THR A 52 -4.88 12.61 12.27
C THR A 52 -6.04 13.59 12.31
N MET A 53 -6.96 13.38 13.24
CA MET A 53 -8.15 14.20 13.45
C MET A 53 -8.61 14.13 14.90
N PRO A 54 -9.39 15.12 15.36
CA PRO A 54 -10.00 15.06 16.68
C PRO A 54 -10.86 13.80 16.83
N LEU A 55 -10.76 13.14 17.98
CA LEU A 55 -11.61 12.01 18.34
C LEU A 55 -12.25 12.31 19.69
N ASP A 56 -13.57 12.18 19.76
CA ASP A 56 -14.30 12.17 21.03
C ASP A 56 -14.21 10.77 21.64
N ALA A 57 -13.15 10.53 22.38
CA ALA A 57 -12.86 9.25 23.03
C ALA A 57 -12.21 9.52 24.40
N PRO A 58 -12.95 10.02 25.41
CA PRO A 58 -12.38 10.43 26.70
C PRO A 58 -11.72 9.28 27.47
N GLU A 59 -12.05 8.02 27.17
CA GLU A 59 -11.44 6.84 27.74
C GLU A 59 -10.06 6.49 27.15
N VAL A 60 -9.67 7.10 26.02
CA VAL A 60 -8.40 6.82 25.32
C VAL A 60 -7.53 8.08 25.27
N ASP A 61 -6.22 7.93 25.46
CA ASP A 61 -5.30 9.04 25.22
C ASP A 61 -5.18 9.30 23.72
N VAL A 62 -5.78 10.39 23.27
CA VAL A 62 -5.68 10.84 21.88
C VAL A 62 -4.65 11.96 21.77
N ILE A 63 -3.66 11.75 20.90
CA ILE A 63 -2.63 12.73 20.53
C ILE A 63 -2.88 13.09 19.07
N GLU A 64 -3.13 14.37 18.79
CA GLU A 64 -3.36 14.80 17.43
C GLU A 64 -2.04 14.94 16.66
N ILE A 65 -2.01 14.38 15.45
CA ILE A 65 -0.89 14.46 14.51
C ILE A 65 -1.39 14.95 13.14
N PRO A 66 -0.55 15.54 12.28
CA PRO A 66 -0.93 15.82 10.90
C PRO A 66 -1.06 14.56 10.05
N PHE A 67 -1.99 14.55 9.10
CA PHE A 67 -2.09 13.50 8.08
C PHE A 67 -1.03 13.67 6.97
N LEU A 68 -0.83 14.91 6.52
CA LEU A 68 0.10 15.24 5.43
C LEU A 68 1.48 15.58 5.97
N LEU A 69 2.52 15.09 5.30
CA LEU A 69 3.90 15.37 5.69
C LEU A 69 4.25 16.87 5.70
N PRO A 70 3.81 17.69 4.73
CA PRO A 70 4.06 19.14 4.74
C PRO A 70 3.40 19.89 5.90
N ASP A 71 2.41 19.30 6.57
CA ASP A 71 1.70 19.96 7.68
C ASP A 71 2.44 19.81 9.02
N PHE A 72 3.42 18.91 9.13
CA PHE A 72 4.25 18.79 10.32
C PHE A 72 5.00 20.08 10.70
N PRO A 73 5.78 20.72 9.81
CA PRO A 73 6.46 21.98 10.11
C PRO A 73 5.48 23.15 10.31
N ARG A 74 4.28 23.07 9.74
CA ARG A 74 3.22 24.09 9.95
C ARG A 74 2.62 23.99 11.35
N ARG A 75 2.38 22.76 11.82
CA ARG A 75 1.79 22.48 13.13
C ARG A 75 2.80 22.58 14.27
N TYR A 76 4.05 22.17 14.01
CA TYR A 76 5.10 22.06 15.01
C TYR A 76 6.23 23.05 14.67
N PRO A 77 6.33 24.19 15.37
CA PRO A 77 7.30 25.26 15.07
C PRO A 77 8.71 24.89 15.57
N THR A 78 9.21 23.73 15.17
CA THR A 78 10.54 23.22 15.50
C THR A 78 11.38 23.13 14.24
N SER A 79 12.59 23.67 14.27
CA SER A 79 13.59 23.49 13.21
C SER A 79 14.35 22.17 13.40
N ALA A 80 13.63 21.05 13.30
CA ALA A 80 14.24 19.73 13.37
C ALA A 80 14.76 19.29 12.00
N LYS A 81 16.04 18.93 11.93
CA LYS A 81 16.60 18.20 10.79
C LYS A 81 16.51 16.70 11.07
N ALA A 82 16.21 15.90 10.05
CA ALA A 82 16.19 14.45 10.18
C ALA A 82 17.58 13.93 10.63
N PRO A 83 17.66 13.08 11.66
CA PRO A 83 18.90 12.41 12.03
C PRO A 83 19.30 11.41 10.92
N GLY A 84 20.46 11.65 10.29
CA GLY A 84 20.88 10.92 9.10
C GLY A 84 20.22 11.48 7.84
N GLY A 85 21.02 11.96 6.89
CA GLY A 85 20.50 12.57 5.66
C GLY A 85 19.56 11.63 4.90
N VAL A 86 18.41 12.14 4.49
CA VAL A 86 17.48 11.44 3.60
C VAL A 86 18.02 11.53 2.18
N SER A 87 17.94 10.43 1.43
CA SER A 87 18.41 10.45 0.03
C SER A 87 17.56 11.42 -0.81
N GLY A 88 18.18 12.07 -1.79
CA GLY A 88 17.46 12.99 -2.69
C GLY A 88 16.36 12.29 -3.51
N GLU A 89 16.52 11.00 -3.80
CA GLU A 89 15.51 10.16 -4.45
C GLU A 89 14.29 9.97 -3.57
N THR A 90 14.49 9.64 -2.28
CA THR A 90 13.41 9.55 -1.30
C THR A 90 12.68 10.88 -1.18
N LEU A 91 13.40 12.01 -1.05
CA LEU A 91 12.76 13.32 -0.95
C LEU A 91 11.93 13.66 -2.20
N SER A 92 12.42 13.29 -3.38
CA SER A 92 11.70 13.48 -4.64
C SER A 92 10.45 12.61 -4.75
N GLU A 93 10.48 11.37 -4.23
CA GLU A 93 9.31 10.51 -4.10
C GLU A 93 8.27 11.12 -3.15
N LEU A 94 8.71 11.61 -1.99
CA LEU A 94 7.84 12.26 -1.00
C LEU A 94 7.18 13.52 -1.58
N ALA A 95 7.95 14.36 -2.25
CA ALA A 95 7.46 15.55 -2.95
C ALA A 95 6.37 15.19 -3.97
N ARG A 96 6.59 14.15 -4.78
CA ARG A 96 5.62 13.67 -5.76
C ARG A 96 4.35 13.08 -5.14
N TRP A 97 4.51 12.37 -4.02
CA TRP A 97 3.39 11.77 -3.28
C TRP A 97 2.46 12.84 -2.74
N TYR A 98 3.00 13.89 -2.12
CA TYR A 98 2.21 14.98 -1.52
C TYR A 98 1.93 16.16 -2.46
N GLY A 99 2.53 16.19 -3.66
CA GLY A 99 2.40 17.32 -4.59
C GLY A 99 3.03 18.61 -4.07
N CYS A 100 4.15 18.52 -3.35
CA CYS A 100 4.85 19.64 -2.74
C CYS A 100 6.28 19.79 -3.28
N SER A 101 7.02 20.83 -2.85
CA SER A 101 8.44 20.94 -3.21
C SER A 101 9.31 19.91 -2.47
N VAL A 102 10.54 19.69 -2.96
CA VAL A 102 11.52 18.82 -2.30
C VAL A 102 11.93 19.40 -0.95
N GLU A 103 12.05 20.72 -0.85
CA GLU A 103 12.36 21.45 0.39
C GLU A 103 11.24 21.30 1.42
N GLU A 104 9.98 21.39 0.99
CA GLU A 104 8.81 21.16 1.86
C GLU A 104 8.76 19.70 2.34
N ALA A 105 9.05 18.75 1.45
CA ALA A 105 9.12 17.33 1.81
C ALA A 105 10.26 17.04 2.81
N GLU A 106 11.43 17.67 2.63
CA GLU A 106 12.58 17.53 3.54
C GLU A 106 12.27 18.11 4.93
N ALA A 107 11.71 19.32 4.98
CA ALA A 107 11.30 19.95 6.24
C ALA A 107 10.21 19.11 6.94
N GLY A 108 9.20 18.66 6.19
CA GLY A 108 8.16 17.74 6.63
C GLY A 108 8.73 16.46 7.25
N HIS A 109 9.65 15.80 6.54
CA HIS A 109 10.32 14.59 7.00
C HIS A 109 11.12 14.82 8.29
N GLY A 110 11.89 15.90 8.37
CA GLY A 110 12.69 16.23 9.56
C GLY A 110 11.84 16.42 10.81
N VAL A 111 10.77 17.21 10.70
CA VAL A 111 9.87 17.48 11.82
C VAL A 111 9.05 16.24 12.20
N ALA A 112 8.55 15.47 11.23
CA ALA A 112 7.81 14.23 11.49
C ALA A 112 8.68 13.19 12.21
N THR A 113 9.93 13.00 11.77
CA THR A 113 10.88 12.08 12.41
C THR A 113 11.12 12.47 13.87
N ALA A 114 11.43 13.75 14.12
CA ALA A 114 11.67 14.24 15.48
C ALA A 114 10.42 14.15 16.39
N CYS A 115 9.23 14.38 15.82
CA CYS A 115 7.97 14.22 16.53
C CYS A 115 7.73 12.77 16.92
N PHE A 116 7.88 11.82 15.99
CA PHE A 116 7.67 10.40 16.27
C PHE A 116 8.73 9.80 17.19
N ASP A 117 9.99 10.19 17.07
CA ASP A 117 11.03 9.78 18.02
C ASP A 117 10.69 10.23 19.44
N ALA A 118 10.31 11.51 19.60
CA ALA A 118 9.89 12.05 20.90
C ALA A 118 8.61 11.37 21.42
N LEU A 119 7.67 11.02 20.53
CA LEU A 119 6.44 10.34 20.91
C LEU A 119 6.71 8.91 21.38
N ILE A 120 7.50 8.14 20.64
CA ILE A 120 7.84 6.76 21.01
C ILE A 120 8.66 6.74 22.30
N ASP A 121 9.57 7.70 22.51
CA ASP A 121 10.31 7.83 23.77
C ASP A 121 9.40 8.26 24.94
N ALA A 122 8.43 9.15 24.72
CA ALA A 122 7.47 9.55 25.73
C ALA A 122 6.48 8.42 26.09
N VAL A 123 6.09 7.59 25.12
CA VAL A 123 5.12 6.50 25.33
C VAL A 123 5.81 5.22 25.82
N ARG A 124 7.02 4.91 25.35
CA ARG A 124 7.73 3.62 25.47
C ARG A 124 6.82 2.42 25.17
N PRO A 125 6.23 2.36 23.97
CA PRO A 125 5.26 1.33 23.64
C PRO A 125 5.90 -0.08 23.60
N VAL A 126 5.11 -1.10 23.91
CA VAL A 126 5.43 -2.51 23.64
C VAL A 126 5.26 -2.86 22.16
N ALA A 127 4.41 -2.09 21.47
CA ALA A 127 4.05 -2.27 20.08
C ALA A 127 3.60 -0.93 19.49
N VAL A 128 3.99 -0.69 18.24
CA VAL A 128 3.50 0.44 17.43
C VAL A 128 2.65 -0.10 16.29
N MET A 129 1.51 0.52 16.04
CA MET A 129 0.67 0.24 14.88
C MET A 129 0.56 1.51 14.04
N GLY A 130 1.10 1.48 12.83
CA GLY A 130 0.85 2.52 11.83
C GLY A 130 -0.45 2.27 11.06
N TRP A 131 -0.80 3.19 10.17
CA TRP A 131 -1.95 3.04 9.26
C TRP A 131 -1.52 3.33 7.84
N GLN A 132 -1.93 2.54 6.85
CA GLN A 132 -1.48 2.62 5.45
C GLN A 132 0.03 2.45 5.29
N SER A 133 0.44 1.23 4.92
CA SER A 133 1.86 0.87 4.81
C SER A 133 2.64 1.71 3.78
N ALA A 134 1.97 2.12 2.71
CA ALA A 134 2.53 2.97 1.65
C ALA A 134 2.63 4.45 2.04
N ASN A 135 1.87 4.90 3.06
CA ASN A 135 1.88 6.29 3.48
C ASN A 135 3.27 6.67 4.04
N PRO A 136 3.93 7.70 3.50
CA PRO A 136 5.22 8.16 3.99
C PRO A 136 5.30 8.42 5.50
N VAL A 137 4.27 9.03 6.10
CA VAL A 137 4.23 9.31 7.55
C VAL A 137 4.33 7.99 8.33
N THR A 138 3.66 6.95 7.85
CA THR A 138 3.70 5.60 8.43
C THR A 138 5.06 4.92 8.24
N ARG A 139 5.73 5.16 7.11
CA ARG A 139 7.10 4.69 6.87
C ARG A 139 8.11 5.35 7.82
N ILE A 140 7.96 6.66 8.07
CA ILE A 140 8.78 7.39 9.05
C ILE A 140 8.55 6.80 10.45
N LEU A 141 7.30 6.65 10.88
CA LEU A 141 6.97 6.04 12.18
C LEU A 141 7.55 4.62 12.33
N ARG A 142 7.49 3.80 11.27
CA ARG A 142 8.11 2.46 11.22
C ARG A 142 9.62 2.54 11.41
N GLY A 143 10.29 3.51 10.79
CA GLY A 143 11.72 3.77 10.97
C GLY A 143 12.06 4.11 12.42
N CYS A 144 11.33 5.05 13.02
CA CYS A 144 11.50 5.44 14.44
C CYS A 144 11.28 4.27 15.40
N ALA A 145 10.23 3.47 15.18
CA ALA A 145 9.94 2.28 15.99
C ALA A 145 11.06 1.23 15.91
N ARG A 146 11.58 0.97 14.70
CA ARG A 146 12.69 0.05 14.47
C ARG A 146 13.99 0.52 15.11
N ALA A 147 14.28 1.83 15.08
CA ALA A 147 15.46 2.39 15.72
C ALA A 147 15.48 2.19 17.25
N LEU A 148 14.31 1.93 17.85
CA LEU A 148 14.12 1.69 19.28
C LEU A 148 13.73 0.24 19.59
N ASP A 149 13.95 -0.69 18.66
CA ASP A 149 13.61 -2.11 18.78
C ASP A 149 12.16 -2.35 19.24
N VAL A 150 11.22 -1.55 18.74
CA VAL A 150 9.79 -1.71 19.01
C VAL A 150 9.13 -2.44 17.84
N PRO A 151 8.44 -3.57 18.09
CA PRO A 151 7.63 -4.24 17.07
C PRO A 151 6.62 -3.29 16.43
N PHE A 152 6.49 -3.39 15.11
CA PHE A 152 5.64 -2.52 14.31
C PHE A 152 4.70 -3.33 13.42
N TRP A 153 3.43 -2.97 13.40
CA TRP A 153 2.45 -3.45 12.41
C TRP A 153 1.91 -2.29 11.61
N SER A 154 1.65 -2.53 10.32
CA SER A 154 0.90 -1.61 9.48
C SER A 154 -0.56 -2.06 9.42
N GLY A 155 -1.46 -1.22 9.92
CA GLY A 155 -2.90 -1.37 9.78
C GLY A 155 -3.43 -0.85 8.45
N GLU A 156 -4.48 -1.46 7.93
CA GLU A 156 -5.32 -0.95 6.84
C GLU A 156 -6.67 -1.68 6.86
N ARG A 157 -7.65 -1.15 6.13
CA ARG A 157 -8.86 -1.89 5.78
C ARG A 157 -8.51 -3.16 5.02
N GLY A 158 -9.11 -4.26 5.43
CA GLY A 158 -8.91 -5.56 4.82
C GLY A 158 -9.40 -5.62 3.36
N TRP A 159 -9.01 -6.68 2.67
CA TRP A 159 -9.45 -6.94 1.30
C TRP A 159 -10.93 -7.33 1.21
N VAL A 160 -11.43 -8.01 2.24
CA VAL A 160 -12.84 -8.34 2.40
C VAL A 160 -13.55 -7.21 3.14
N ARG A 161 -14.77 -6.89 2.72
CA ARG A 161 -15.55 -5.81 3.34
C ARG A 161 -15.73 -5.99 4.86
N ASN A 162 -15.71 -4.86 5.57
CA ASN A 162 -15.85 -4.76 7.02
C ASN A 162 -14.79 -5.61 7.73
N THR A 163 -13.56 -5.60 7.23
CA THR A 163 -12.44 -6.21 7.91
C THR A 163 -11.27 -5.24 8.01
N LEU A 164 -10.36 -5.52 8.93
CA LEU A 164 -9.06 -4.86 9.07
C LEU A 164 -7.95 -5.88 8.84
N MET A 165 -6.77 -5.42 8.43
CA MET A 165 -5.54 -6.21 8.41
C MET A 165 -4.44 -5.47 9.17
N PHE A 166 -3.58 -6.22 9.86
CA PHE A 166 -2.36 -5.71 10.50
C PHE A 166 -1.18 -6.59 10.09
N ASP A 167 -0.29 -6.04 9.27
CA ASP A 167 0.83 -6.78 8.66
C ASP A 167 2.18 -6.26 9.20
N LEU A 168 3.17 -7.14 9.39
CA LEU A 168 4.49 -6.76 9.90
C LEU A 168 5.38 -6.07 8.85
N VAL A 169 5.14 -6.32 7.57
CA VAL A 169 5.99 -5.83 6.48
C VAL A 169 5.30 -4.67 5.80
N ASP A 170 4.28 -4.96 5.00
CA ASP A 170 3.57 -3.99 4.18
C ASP A 170 2.24 -4.60 3.70
N ASN A 171 1.44 -3.84 2.94
CA ASN A 171 0.21 -4.36 2.39
C ASN A 171 0.46 -4.96 0.99
N SER A 172 -0.53 -5.68 0.48
CA SER A 172 -0.52 -6.23 -0.89
C SER A 172 0.55 -7.32 -1.12
N LEU A 173 1.43 -7.21 -2.13
CA LEU A 173 2.38 -8.28 -2.47
C LEU A 173 3.59 -8.36 -1.55
N LEU A 174 3.83 -7.30 -0.77
CA LEU A 174 4.82 -7.27 0.29
C LEU A 174 4.27 -7.76 1.62
N SER A 175 2.98 -8.10 1.69
CA SER A 175 2.36 -8.69 2.87
C SER A 175 3.00 -10.02 3.24
N GLU A 176 3.04 -10.28 4.54
CA GLU A 176 3.42 -11.59 5.08
C GLU A 176 2.58 -12.72 4.49
N CYS A 177 1.34 -12.44 4.04
CA CYS A 177 0.50 -13.41 3.35
C CYS A 177 1.18 -14.02 2.11
N ARG A 178 2.09 -13.27 1.49
CA ARG A 178 2.88 -13.72 0.34
C ARG A 178 4.29 -14.14 0.72
N LEU A 179 4.91 -13.45 1.68
CA LEU A 179 6.32 -13.67 2.00
C LEU A 179 6.56 -14.80 3.04
N SER A 180 5.59 -15.11 3.88
CA SER A 180 5.74 -16.11 4.95
C SER A 180 5.66 -17.55 4.44
N LEU A 181 6.73 -18.33 4.67
CA LEU A 181 6.76 -19.78 4.40
C LEU A 181 5.74 -20.56 5.25
N GLY A 182 5.55 -20.13 6.50
CA GLY A 182 4.58 -20.74 7.41
C GLY A 182 3.15 -20.56 6.90
N LEU A 183 2.80 -19.34 6.49
CA LEU A 183 1.48 -19.05 5.93
C LEU A 183 1.27 -19.77 4.59
N ALA A 184 2.29 -19.84 3.72
CA ALA A 184 2.20 -20.60 2.48
C ALA A 184 1.91 -22.09 2.73
N THR A 185 2.54 -22.69 3.75
CA THR A 185 2.31 -24.09 4.13
C THR A 185 0.90 -24.29 4.71
N ALA A 186 0.43 -23.37 5.55
CA ALA A 186 -0.92 -23.42 6.11
C ALA A 186 -1.98 -23.29 5.01
N ARG A 187 -1.79 -22.33 4.09
CA ARG A 187 -2.66 -22.07 2.93
C ARG A 187 -2.83 -23.28 2.02
N ALA A 188 -1.74 -24.01 1.75
CA ALA A 188 -1.77 -25.20 0.89
C ALA A 188 -2.58 -26.37 1.47
N ARG A 189 -2.85 -26.36 2.78
CA ARG A 189 -3.60 -27.40 3.50
C ARG A 189 -4.95 -26.91 4.02
N TYR A 190 -5.29 -25.67 3.70
CA TYR A 190 -6.45 -25.01 4.25
C TYR A 190 -7.73 -25.57 3.66
N VAL A 191 -8.71 -25.79 4.54
CA VAL A 191 -10.08 -26.14 4.18
C VAL A 191 -10.97 -25.13 4.90
N PRO A 192 -11.84 -24.38 4.19
CA PRO A 192 -12.74 -23.43 4.81
C PRO A 192 -13.65 -24.08 5.86
N ALA A 193 -13.95 -23.35 6.93
CA ALA A 193 -14.98 -23.76 7.88
C ALA A 193 -16.34 -23.93 7.19
N GLU A 194 -17.17 -24.82 7.71
CA GLU A 194 -18.54 -25.04 7.22
C GLU A 194 -19.33 -23.73 7.27
N GLY A 195 -20.06 -23.41 6.20
CA GLY A 195 -20.85 -22.18 6.07
C GLY A 195 -20.07 -20.91 5.72
N LEU A 196 -18.75 -20.85 5.94
CA LEU A 196 -17.97 -19.60 5.75
C LEU A 196 -18.06 -19.04 4.32
N LEU A 197 -17.97 -19.89 3.30
CA LEU A 197 -18.04 -19.44 1.92
C LEU A 197 -19.42 -18.88 1.56
N GLU A 198 -20.47 -19.46 2.13
CA GLU A 198 -21.85 -18.99 1.96
C GLU A 198 -22.04 -17.64 2.66
N ASP A 199 -21.50 -17.50 3.87
CA ASP A 199 -21.53 -16.24 4.63
C ASP A 199 -20.79 -15.11 3.91
N LEU A 200 -19.60 -15.38 3.36
CA LEU A 200 -18.83 -14.41 2.59
C LEU A 200 -19.53 -14.02 1.29
N THR A 201 -20.16 -15.00 0.62
CA THR A 201 -20.96 -14.74 -0.58
C THR A 201 -22.18 -13.87 -0.24
N HIS A 202 -22.92 -14.23 0.81
CA HIS A 202 -24.06 -13.45 1.28
C HIS A 202 -23.65 -12.02 1.67
N ARG A 203 -22.51 -11.86 2.35
CA ARG A 203 -21.94 -10.54 2.70
C ARG A 203 -21.68 -9.68 1.47
N ALA A 204 -21.13 -10.26 0.40
CA ALA A 204 -20.88 -9.56 -0.85
C ALA A 204 -22.20 -9.20 -1.58
N CYS A 205 -23.15 -10.13 -1.66
CA CYS A 205 -24.43 -9.91 -2.35
C CYS A 205 -25.37 -8.93 -1.62
N ALA A 206 -25.38 -8.95 -0.29
CA ALA A 206 -26.24 -8.09 0.54
C ALA A 206 -25.71 -6.64 0.65
N ALA A 207 -24.54 -6.35 0.08
CA ALA A 207 -23.97 -5.02 0.06
C ALA A 207 -24.86 -4.04 -0.70
N ALA A 208 -25.45 -3.06 0.01
CA ALA A 208 -26.20 -1.97 -0.61
C ALA A 208 -25.33 -1.11 -1.56
N SER A 209 -24.02 -1.05 -1.28
CA SER A 209 -23.01 -0.45 -2.15
C SER A 209 -21.68 -1.18 -1.95
N LEU A 210 -21.01 -1.56 -3.04
CA LEU A 210 -19.63 -2.05 -3.01
C LEU A 210 -18.61 -0.90 -2.99
N ALA A 211 -19.04 0.32 -3.31
CA ALA A 211 -18.16 1.48 -3.35
C ALA A 211 -17.84 1.98 -1.93
N ARG A 212 -16.58 2.36 -1.73
CA ARG A 212 -16.09 3.05 -0.52
C ARG A 212 -16.44 4.54 -0.49
N TYR A 213 -16.90 5.07 -1.62
CA TYR A 213 -17.15 6.49 -1.84
C TYR A 213 -18.59 6.71 -2.26
N PRO A 214 -19.15 7.93 -2.07
CA PRO A 214 -20.45 8.28 -2.61
C PRO A 214 -20.52 7.97 -4.10
N ALA A 215 -21.60 7.36 -4.53
CA ALA A 215 -21.84 6.98 -5.92
C ALA A 215 -23.32 7.21 -6.27
N GLU A 216 -23.62 7.19 -7.57
CA GLU A 216 -25.00 7.15 -8.04
C GLU A 216 -25.78 5.97 -7.42
N GLU A 217 -27.11 6.09 -7.43
CA GLU A 217 -27.98 4.99 -7.05
C GLU A 217 -27.71 3.75 -7.92
N ARG A 218 -27.78 2.57 -7.30
CA ARG A 218 -27.62 1.30 -8.03
C ARG A 218 -28.77 1.14 -9.03
N VAL A 219 -28.41 0.72 -10.23
CA VAL A 219 -29.34 0.31 -11.29
C VAL A 219 -28.93 -1.08 -11.75
N ASP A 220 -29.86 -1.85 -12.32
CA ASP A 220 -29.49 -3.15 -12.91
C ASP A 220 -28.57 -2.97 -14.13
N GLY A 221 -27.84 -4.04 -14.47
CA GLY A 221 -26.85 -4.01 -15.55
C GLY A 221 -27.45 -3.72 -16.93
N ALA A 222 -28.66 -4.22 -17.22
CA ALA A 222 -29.31 -4.01 -18.51
C ALA A 222 -29.77 -2.56 -18.66
N ALA A 223 -30.31 -1.96 -17.60
CA ALA A 223 -30.64 -0.55 -17.53
C ALA A 223 -29.39 0.34 -17.70
N LEU A 224 -28.26 -0.03 -17.08
CA LEU A 224 -27.01 0.69 -17.29
C LEU A 224 -26.52 0.57 -18.74
N ARG A 225 -26.50 -0.64 -19.34
CA ARG A 225 -26.14 -0.84 -20.76
C ARG A 225 -27.01 0.02 -21.68
N SER A 226 -28.32 0.01 -21.46
CA SER A 226 -29.26 0.83 -22.24
C SER A 226 -29.00 2.33 -22.09
N ARG A 227 -28.72 2.83 -20.87
CA ARG A 227 -28.38 4.24 -20.62
C ARG A 227 -27.12 4.66 -21.36
N LEU A 228 -26.15 3.76 -21.47
CA LEU A 228 -24.86 4.00 -22.12
C LEU A 228 -24.87 3.73 -23.64
N GLY A 229 -26.01 3.30 -24.21
CA GLY A 229 -26.14 2.98 -25.63
C GLY A 229 -25.43 1.69 -26.06
N VAL A 230 -25.14 0.80 -25.11
CA VAL A 230 -24.53 -0.51 -25.36
C VAL A 230 -25.62 -1.48 -25.84
N PRO A 231 -25.46 -2.16 -27.00
CA PRO A 231 -26.43 -3.14 -27.46
C PRO A 231 -26.60 -4.28 -26.45
N PRO A 232 -27.82 -4.84 -26.28
CA PRO A 232 -28.09 -5.87 -25.26
C PRO A 232 -27.18 -7.10 -25.35
N ASP A 233 -26.91 -7.56 -26.57
CA ASP A 233 -26.12 -8.77 -26.84
C ASP A 233 -24.62 -8.49 -27.08
N ALA A 234 -24.18 -7.24 -26.91
CA ALA A 234 -22.78 -6.89 -27.11
C ALA A 234 -21.92 -7.38 -25.93
N PRO A 235 -20.73 -7.96 -26.18
CA PRO A 235 -19.82 -8.34 -25.11
C PRO A 235 -19.24 -7.09 -24.43
N VAL A 236 -19.29 -7.04 -23.11
CA VAL A 236 -18.88 -5.90 -22.29
C VAL A 236 -17.78 -6.29 -21.32
N VAL A 237 -16.67 -5.54 -21.37
CA VAL A 237 -15.57 -5.62 -20.41
C VAL A 237 -15.57 -4.35 -19.55
N ALA A 238 -15.63 -4.50 -18.22
CA ALA A 238 -15.45 -3.38 -17.31
C ALA A 238 -13.99 -3.30 -16.81
N VAL A 239 -13.42 -2.10 -16.77
CA VAL A 239 -12.07 -1.85 -16.28
C VAL A 239 -12.14 -1.01 -15.02
N PHE A 240 -11.49 -1.47 -13.95
CA PHE A 240 -11.39 -0.77 -12.68
C PHE A 240 -9.94 -0.47 -12.32
N THR A 241 -9.61 0.81 -12.22
CA THR A 241 -8.28 1.24 -11.75
C THR A 241 -8.28 1.44 -10.24
N HIS A 242 -7.10 1.31 -9.63
CA HIS A 242 -6.89 1.63 -8.23
C HIS A 242 -6.59 3.13 -8.08
N GLY A 243 -6.73 3.64 -6.86
CA GLY A 243 -6.49 5.05 -6.56
C GLY A 243 -5.04 5.39 -6.28
N GLU A 244 -4.63 6.56 -6.76
CA GLU A 244 -3.56 7.34 -6.16
C GLU A 244 -3.81 7.52 -4.65
N PRO A 245 -2.75 7.58 -3.81
CA PRO A 245 -1.34 7.79 -4.15
C PRO A 245 -0.52 6.52 -4.50
N SER A 246 -1.17 5.36 -4.61
CA SER A 246 -0.51 4.07 -4.86
C SER A 246 0.37 4.05 -6.12
N PHE A 247 -0.08 4.66 -7.23
CA PHE A 247 0.73 4.75 -8.46
C PHE A 247 2.04 5.52 -8.23
N ALA A 248 2.00 6.62 -7.46
CA ALA A 248 3.19 7.38 -7.12
C ALA A 248 4.20 6.58 -6.27
N ALA A 249 3.73 5.75 -5.32
CA ALA A 249 4.60 4.86 -4.55
C ALA A 249 5.24 3.74 -5.41
N TYR A 250 4.54 3.28 -6.44
CA TYR A 250 5.01 2.20 -7.31
C TYR A 250 5.85 2.69 -8.49
N GLY A 251 5.86 3.99 -8.81
CA GLY A 251 6.56 4.54 -9.97
C GLY A 251 8.08 4.63 -9.89
N SER A 252 8.70 4.61 -8.70
CA SER A 252 10.16 4.81 -8.56
C SER A 252 10.84 3.96 -7.48
N SER A 253 10.22 2.87 -7.02
CA SER A 253 10.75 2.05 -5.93
C SER A 253 10.75 0.55 -6.29
N ALA A 254 11.38 -0.27 -5.44
CA ALA A 254 11.36 -1.74 -5.53
C ALA A 254 9.94 -2.35 -5.63
N ALA A 255 8.90 -1.59 -5.28
CA ALA A 255 7.52 -2.04 -5.34
C ALA A 255 6.89 -1.97 -6.75
N GLY A 256 7.40 -1.14 -7.66
CA GLY A 256 6.96 -1.08 -9.06
C GLY A 256 7.15 -2.41 -9.81
N PRO A 257 8.37 -2.98 -9.82
CA PRO A 257 8.63 -4.31 -10.38
C PRO A 257 7.83 -5.44 -9.70
N LEU A 258 7.57 -5.32 -8.39
CA LEU A 258 6.81 -6.31 -7.64
C LEU A 258 5.35 -6.35 -8.09
N HIS A 259 4.71 -5.19 -8.25
CA HIS A 259 3.36 -5.06 -8.75
C HIS A 259 3.25 -5.10 -10.27
N ASP A 260 4.39 -5.13 -10.97
CA ASP A 260 4.46 -5.04 -12.42
C ASP A 260 3.62 -3.85 -12.92
N LEU A 261 3.87 -2.68 -12.34
CA LEU A 261 3.01 -1.51 -12.44
C LEU A 261 3.82 -0.21 -12.44
N SER A 262 3.59 0.60 -13.48
CA SER A 262 3.92 2.02 -13.54
C SER A 262 2.81 2.72 -14.35
N PRO A 263 2.68 4.07 -14.27
CA PRO A 263 1.73 4.79 -15.10
C PRO A 263 1.90 4.51 -16.60
N GLU A 264 3.14 4.53 -17.10
CA GLU A 264 3.47 4.30 -18.51
C GLU A 264 3.20 2.85 -18.92
N LEU A 265 3.53 1.90 -18.05
CA LEU A 265 3.27 0.49 -18.29
C LEU A 265 1.77 0.21 -18.29
N LEU A 266 1.02 0.76 -17.34
CA LEU A 266 -0.43 0.60 -17.31
C LEU A 266 -1.08 1.22 -18.54
N GLN A 267 -0.68 2.43 -18.95
CA GLN A 267 -1.20 3.05 -20.17
C GLN A 267 -0.93 2.17 -21.40
N ARG A 268 0.29 1.65 -21.56
CA ARG A 268 0.63 0.76 -22.68
C ARG A 268 -0.20 -0.53 -22.68
N ARG A 269 -0.42 -1.14 -21.51
CA ARG A 269 -1.27 -2.34 -21.38
C ARG A 269 -2.73 -2.02 -21.68
N MET A 270 -3.23 -0.92 -21.14
CA MET A 270 -4.60 -0.47 -21.38
C MET A 270 -4.84 -0.22 -22.87
N ASP A 271 -3.92 0.47 -23.54
CA ASP A 271 -3.98 0.72 -24.98
C ASP A 271 -4.02 -0.60 -25.77
N ALA A 272 -3.06 -1.51 -25.51
CA ALA A 272 -2.97 -2.77 -26.23
C ALA A 272 -4.20 -3.67 -26.01
N VAL A 273 -4.64 -3.80 -24.76
CA VAL A 273 -5.84 -4.61 -24.41
C VAL A 273 -7.09 -3.99 -25.00
N THR A 274 -7.21 -2.66 -24.99
CA THR A 274 -8.35 -1.96 -25.62
C THR A 274 -8.39 -2.24 -27.12
N ASP A 275 -7.27 -2.10 -27.82
CA ASP A 275 -7.20 -2.32 -29.26
C ASP A 275 -7.61 -3.76 -29.63
N GLU A 276 -7.14 -4.75 -28.87
CA GLU A 276 -7.49 -6.17 -29.06
C GLU A 276 -8.98 -6.45 -28.77
N LEU A 277 -9.53 -5.89 -27.69
CA LEU A 277 -10.95 -6.04 -27.34
C LEU A 277 -11.86 -5.38 -28.39
N LEU A 278 -11.49 -4.20 -28.89
CA LEU A 278 -12.23 -3.49 -29.93
C LEU A 278 -12.20 -4.26 -31.27
N ALA A 279 -11.07 -4.90 -31.60
CA ALA A 279 -10.96 -5.75 -32.79
C ALA A 279 -11.90 -6.97 -32.73
N ARG A 280 -12.24 -7.43 -31.52
CA ARG A 280 -13.20 -8.51 -31.25
C ARG A 280 -14.64 -8.03 -31.07
N GLY A 281 -14.92 -6.75 -31.26
CA GLY A 281 -16.26 -6.18 -31.15
C GLY A 281 -16.74 -5.93 -29.71
N CYS A 282 -15.84 -5.96 -28.73
CA CYS A 282 -16.19 -5.70 -27.33
C CYS A 282 -16.44 -4.22 -27.05
N TRP A 283 -17.27 -3.96 -26.04
CA TRP A 283 -17.46 -2.66 -25.42
C TRP A 283 -16.68 -2.59 -24.12
N LEU A 284 -16.14 -1.41 -23.81
CA LEU A 284 -15.34 -1.18 -22.62
C LEU A 284 -16.01 -0.13 -21.74
N LEU A 285 -16.28 -0.49 -20.48
CA LEU A 285 -16.70 0.43 -19.44
C LEU A 285 -15.51 0.73 -18.54
N VAL A 286 -14.96 1.94 -18.61
CA VAL A 286 -13.77 2.30 -17.84
C VAL A 286 -14.18 3.11 -16.63
N GLN A 287 -14.15 2.49 -15.45
CA GLN A 287 -14.41 3.13 -14.18
C GLN A 287 -13.11 3.36 -13.42
N GLU A 288 -12.59 4.57 -13.51
CA GLU A 288 -11.39 4.95 -12.76
C GLU A 288 -11.68 5.30 -11.30
N HIS A 289 -10.67 5.13 -10.46
CA HIS A 289 -10.77 5.48 -9.05
C HIS A 289 -11.03 6.99 -8.86
N PRO A 290 -11.91 7.42 -7.94
CA PRO A 290 -12.20 8.84 -7.69
C PRO A 290 -10.96 9.69 -7.45
N PHE A 291 -9.99 9.20 -6.67
CA PHE A 291 -8.72 9.90 -6.48
C PHE A 291 -7.92 10.18 -7.76
N ASN A 292 -8.02 9.33 -8.79
CA ASN A 292 -7.32 9.62 -10.05
C ASN A 292 -8.00 10.79 -10.78
N HIS A 293 -9.33 10.87 -10.69
CA HIS A 293 -10.10 11.99 -11.21
C HIS A 293 -9.73 13.29 -10.51
N ASP A 294 -9.73 13.30 -9.18
CA ASP A 294 -9.51 14.51 -8.37
C ASP A 294 -8.08 15.06 -8.50
N ASN A 295 -7.13 14.21 -8.90
CA ASN A 295 -5.72 14.58 -9.08
C ASN A 295 -5.31 14.75 -10.55
N GLY A 296 -6.24 14.63 -11.50
CA GLY A 296 -5.95 14.76 -12.94
C GLY A 296 -5.02 13.67 -13.47
N ARG A 297 -5.06 12.46 -12.89
CA ARG A 297 -4.19 11.32 -13.22
C ARG A 297 -4.95 10.17 -13.90
N LEU A 298 -5.99 10.52 -14.65
CA LEU A 298 -6.80 9.58 -15.42
C LEU A 298 -6.00 8.97 -16.57
N LEU A 299 -6.34 7.74 -16.92
CA LEU A 299 -5.86 7.08 -18.13
C LEU A 299 -6.34 7.83 -19.37
N ARG A 300 -5.49 7.85 -20.40
CA ARG A 300 -5.90 8.33 -21.72
C ARG A 300 -6.67 7.22 -22.41
N LEU A 301 -7.95 7.47 -22.71
CA LEU A 301 -8.81 6.50 -23.37
C LEU A 301 -8.79 6.70 -24.88
N ARG A 302 -9.01 5.62 -25.63
CA ARG A 302 -9.18 5.67 -27.09
C ARG A 302 -10.43 6.46 -27.45
N THR A 303 -10.35 7.26 -28.51
CA THR A 303 -11.51 7.93 -29.10
C THR A 303 -12.29 6.94 -29.98
N ASP A 304 -12.98 6.00 -29.34
CA ASP A 304 -13.90 5.05 -29.98
C ASP A 304 -15.22 5.07 -29.18
N PRO A 305 -16.40 5.14 -29.84
CA PRO A 305 -17.69 5.17 -29.13
C PRO A 305 -17.96 3.96 -28.23
N ARG A 306 -17.21 2.87 -28.41
CA ARG A 306 -17.31 1.66 -27.59
C ARG A 306 -16.47 1.72 -26.30
N VAL A 307 -15.62 2.74 -26.13
CA VAL A 307 -14.82 2.95 -24.92
C VAL A 307 -15.47 4.08 -24.11
N ILE A 308 -16.17 3.70 -23.04
CA ILE A 308 -17.03 4.60 -22.28
C ILE A 308 -16.42 4.84 -20.89
N PRO A 309 -15.98 6.07 -20.54
CA PRO A 309 -15.65 6.40 -19.17
C PRO A 309 -16.93 6.43 -18.31
N VAL A 310 -16.92 5.76 -17.16
CA VAL A 310 -18.11 5.60 -16.31
C VAL A 310 -17.86 6.09 -14.89
N LYS A 311 -18.85 6.79 -14.31
CA LYS A 311 -18.90 7.24 -12.90
C LYS A 311 -20.16 6.74 -12.18
N ALA A 312 -20.55 5.50 -12.45
CA ALA A 312 -21.75 4.89 -11.89
C ALA A 312 -21.45 4.12 -10.59
N ASN A 313 -22.49 3.62 -9.94
CA ASN A 313 -22.34 2.65 -8.86
C ASN A 313 -21.53 1.44 -9.33
N VAL A 314 -20.51 1.04 -8.57
CA VAL A 314 -19.64 -0.10 -8.90
C VAL A 314 -20.43 -1.38 -9.12
N SER A 315 -21.46 -1.63 -8.32
CA SER A 315 -22.30 -2.83 -8.44
C SER A 315 -23.05 -2.82 -9.78
N SER A 316 -23.56 -1.67 -10.22
CA SER A 316 -24.20 -1.54 -11.54
C SER A 316 -23.22 -1.84 -12.69
N VAL A 317 -21.96 -1.39 -12.56
CA VAL A 317 -20.93 -1.64 -13.59
C VAL A 317 -20.52 -3.10 -13.62
N LEU A 318 -20.37 -3.75 -12.46
CA LEU A 318 -20.14 -5.19 -12.36
C LEU A 318 -21.32 -6.00 -12.92
N ASP A 319 -22.55 -5.58 -12.66
CA ASP A 319 -23.76 -6.21 -13.20
C ASP A 319 -23.84 -6.04 -14.73
N ALA A 320 -23.42 -4.89 -15.26
CA ALA A 320 -23.39 -4.60 -16.68
C ALA A 320 -22.22 -5.27 -17.42
N ALA A 321 -21.20 -5.79 -16.75
CA ALA A 321 -20.04 -6.41 -17.38
C ALA A 321 -20.19 -7.93 -17.50
N ASP A 322 -19.70 -8.49 -18.61
CA ASP A 322 -19.56 -9.94 -18.78
C ASP A 322 -18.22 -10.41 -18.20
N VAL A 323 -17.18 -9.59 -18.31
CA VAL A 323 -15.84 -9.82 -17.74
C VAL A 323 -15.28 -8.51 -17.18
N CYS A 324 -14.42 -8.60 -16.16
CA CYS A 324 -13.76 -7.44 -15.58
C CYS A 324 -12.23 -7.47 -15.75
N LEU A 325 -11.63 -6.28 -15.72
CA LEU A 325 -10.20 -6.07 -15.66
C LEU A 325 -9.89 -5.20 -14.44
N PHE A 326 -8.99 -5.67 -13.60
CA PHE A 326 -8.55 -4.94 -12.42
C PHE A 326 -7.06 -4.63 -12.52
N THR A 327 -6.66 -3.52 -11.89
CA THR A 327 -5.25 -3.33 -11.50
C THR A 327 -5.00 -4.04 -10.17
N ILE A 328 -4.79 -3.30 -9.08
CA ILE A 328 -4.69 -3.82 -7.71
C ILE A 328 -5.91 -3.42 -6.86
N ALA A 329 -7.02 -3.06 -7.51
CA ALA A 329 -8.23 -2.61 -6.84
C ALA A 329 -8.82 -3.72 -5.95
N THR A 330 -9.25 -3.37 -4.75
CA THR A 330 -9.85 -4.31 -3.78
C THR A 330 -11.19 -4.88 -4.24
N LEU A 331 -11.83 -4.26 -5.24
CA LEU A 331 -13.05 -4.77 -5.89
C LEU A 331 -12.89 -6.16 -6.51
N GLN A 332 -11.66 -6.59 -6.80
CA GLN A 332 -11.39 -7.96 -7.27
C GLN A 332 -11.88 -9.04 -6.29
N PHE A 333 -11.93 -8.75 -4.99
CA PHE A 333 -12.39 -9.70 -3.97
C PHE A 333 -13.92 -9.85 -4.02
N ASP A 334 -14.65 -8.75 -4.21
CA ASP A 334 -16.10 -8.79 -4.38
C ASP A 334 -16.48 -9.49 -5.70
N ALA A 335 -15.72 -9.25 -6.78
CA ALA A 335 -15.93 -9.91 -8.07
C ALA A 335 -15.92 -11.44 -7.98
N VAL A 336 -15.04 -12.04 -7.16
CA VAL A 336 -15.02 -13.49 -6.92
C VAL A 336 -16.36 -13.97 -6.36
N PHE A 337 -16.85 -13.33 -5.30
CA PHE A 337 -18.08 -13.76 -4.63
C PHE A 337 -19.34 -13.49 -5.47
N LEU A 338 -19.32 -12.43 -6.28
CA LEU A 338 -20.37 -12.08 -7.23
C LEU A 338 -20.32 -12.90 -8.53
N ASP A 339 -19.44 -13.90 -8.60
CA ASP A 339 -19.27 -14.77 -9.76
C ASP A 339 -18.97 -14.00 -11.06
N LYS A 340 -18.14 -12.96 -10.96
CA LYS A 340 -17.72 -12.13 -12.09
C LYS A 340 -16.34 -12.56 -12.58
N PRO A 341 -16.22 -13.14 -13.79
CA PRO A 341 -14.94 -13.47 -14.39
C PRO A 341 -14.06 -12.23 -14.51
N PHE A 342 -12.75 -12.36 -14.26
CA PHE A 342 -11.84 -11.24 -14.42
C PHE A 342 -10.40 -11.62 -14.73
N GLY A 343 -9.65 -10.63 -15.22
CA GLY A 343 -8.21 -10.66 -15.36
C GLY A 343 -7.54 -9.41 -14.76
N LEU A 344 -6.22 -9.40 -14.80
CA LEU A 344 -5.38 -8.41 -14.14
C LEU A 344 -4.50 -7.64 -15.13
N LEU A 345 -4.46 -6.32 -14.98
CA LEU A 345 -3.54 -5.41 -15.66
C LEU A 345 -2.22 -5.21 -14.88
N SER A 346 -2.19 -5.64 -13.61
CA SER A 346 -1.06 -5.54 -12.69
C SER A 346 -1.09 -6.69 -11.68
N ARG A 347 0.07 -7.04 -11.13
CA ARG A 347 0.19 -8.11 -10.14
C ARG A 347 -0.48 -7.69 -8.83
N SER A 348 -1.53 -8.41 -8.44
CA SER A 348 -2.28 -8.20 -7.21
C SER A 348 -2.17 -9.39 -6.24
N VAL A 349 -2.78 -9.28 -5.06
CA VAL A 349 -2.89 -10.39 -4.09
C VAL A 349 -3.76 -11.56 -4.57
N LEU A 350 -4.43 -11.46 -5.71
CA LEU A 350 -5.12 -12.63 -6.31
C LEU A 350 -4.36 -13.21 -7.50
N HIS A 351 -3.17 -12.69 -7.81
CA HIS A 351 -2.28 -13.27 -8.81
C HIS A 351 -1.64 -14.58 -8.29
N GLY A 352 -1.51 -15.55 -9.20
CA GLY A 352 -0.87 -16.84 -8.96
C GLY A 352 -1.21 -17.86 -10.05
N ASP A 353 -0.39 -18.91 -10.15
CA ASP A 353 -0.54 -19.96 -11.16
C ASP A 353 -1.93 -20.60 -11.09
N GLY A 354 -2.65 -20.57 -12.22
CA GLY A 354 -4.00 -21.14 -12.33
C GLY A 354 -5.09 -20.36 -11.58
N LEU A 355 -4.82 -19.15 -11.08
CA LEU A 355 -5.84 -18.28 -10.49
C LEU A 355 -6.50 -17.41 -11.57
N VAL A 356 -5.98 -16.22 -11.80
CA VAL A 356 -6.54 -15.25 -12.77
C VAL A 356 -5.50 -14.88 -13.81
N PRO A 357 -5.90 -14.71 -15.09
CA PRO A 357 -4.99 -14.29 -16.13
C PRO A 357 -4.48 -12.87 -15.83
N MET A 358 -3.17 -12.64 -15.98
CA MET A 358 -2.54 -11.32 -15.87
C MET A 358 -1.80 -11.01 -17.16
N VAL A 359 -1.94 -9.79 -17.70
CA VAL A 359 -1.39 -9.41 -19.02
C VAL A 359 0.08 -9.76 -19.18
N GLY A 360 0.89 -9.54 -18.14
CA GLY A 360 2.32 -9.80 -18.15
C GLY A 360 2.73 -11.28 -18.17
N ASP A 361 1.80 -12.21 -17.96
CA ASP A 361 2.08 -13.66 -17.97
C ASP A 361 1.97 -14.28 -19.38
N TYR A 362 1.48 -13.53 -20.37
CA TYR A 362 1.22 -14.02 -21.73
C TYR A 362 2.24 -13.47 -22.72
N ALA A 363 2.50 -14.23 -23.79
CA ALA A 363 3.44 -13.84 -24.85
C ALA A 363 3.00 -12.59 -25.61
N ASP A 364 1.68 -12.39 -25.74
CA ASP A 364 1.07 -11.24 -26.37
C ASP A 364 -0.33 -10.96 -25.80
N THR A 365 -0.88 -9.80 -26.18
CA THR A 365 -2.20 -9.33 -25.73
C THR A 365 -3.34 -10.21 -26.22
N ALA A 366 -3.23 -10.79 -27.43
CA ALA A 366 -4.29 -11.64 -27.98
C ALA A 366 -4.46 -12.91 -27.14
N ALA A 367 -3.35 -13.57 -26.77
CA ALA A 367 -3.34 -14.73 -25.89
C ALA A 367 -3.88 -14.40 -24.49
N PHE A 368 -3.58 -13.22 -23.95
CA PHE A 368 -4.18 -12.75 -22.70
C PHE A 368 -5.70 -12.57 -22.83
N VAL A 369 -6.17 -11.92 -23.90
CA VAL A 369 -7.61 -11.69 -24.12
C VAL A 369 -8.35 -13.02 -24.35
N ASP A 370 -7.75 -13.98 -25.06
CA ASP A 370 -8.29 -15.35 -25.18
C ASP A 370 -8.50 -15.98 -23.79
N ALA A 371 -7.49 -15.91 -22.92
CA ALA A 371 -7.56 -16.48 -21.58
C ALA A 371 -8.52 -15.74 -20.64
N LEU A 372 -8.74 -14.45 -20.87
CA LEU A 372 -9.68 -13.59 -20.16
C LEU A 372 -11.13 -13.96 -20.47
N ILE A 373 -11.44 -14.20 -21.75
CA ILE A 373 -12.81 -14.48 -22.22
C ILE A 373 -13.16 -15.97 -22.26
N ALA A 374 -12.20 -16.87 -21.97
CA ALA A 374 -12.43 -18.31 -21.81
C ALA A 374 -13.21 -18.63 -20.52
N LEU A 375 -14.51 -18.33 -20.53
CA LEU A 375 -15.40 -18.41 -19.36
C LEU A 375 -15.56 -19.84 -18.82
N GLU A 376 -15.33 -20.86 -19.64
CA GLU A 376 -15.39 -22.27 -19.25
C GLU A 376 -14.39 -22.63 -18.13
N HIS A 377 -13.31 -21.86 -17.99
CA HIS A 377 -12.32 -22.05 -16.93
C HIS A 377 -12.66 -21.31 -15.64
N TRP A 378 -13.60 -20.36 -15.69
CA TRP A 378 -13.92 -19.50 -14.56
C TRP A 378 -14.42 -20.27 -13.32
N PRO A 379 -15.34 -21.26 -13.41
CA PRO A 379 -15.83 -21.95 -12.21
C PRO A 379 -14.71 -22.56 -11.35
N ALA A 380 -13.72 -23.21 -11.98
CA ALA A 380 -12.59 -23.79 -11.28
C ALA A 380 -11.63 -22.73 -10.70
N ARG A 381 -11.45 -21.60 -11.40
CA ARG A 381 -10.66 -20.45 -10.91
C ARG A 381 -11.34 -19.83 -9.70
N ARG A 382 -12.65 -19.58 -9.78
CA ARG A 382 -13.48 -19.04 -8.70
C ARG A 382 -13.43 -19.91 -7.46
N GLU A 383 -13.58 -21.23 -7.59
CA GLU A 383 -13.52 -22.15 -6.45
C GLU A 383 -12.20 -21.99 -5.68
N ARG A 384 -11.06 -21.99 -6.40
CA ARG A 384 -9.73 -21.77 -5.80
C ARG A 384 -9.63 -20.40 -5.12
N LEU A 385 -10.12 -19.35 -5.78
CA LEU A 385 -10.11 -17.99 -5.24
C LEU A 385 -11.01 -17.86 -3.99
N CYS A 386 -12.17 -18.51 -3.95
CA CYS A 386 -13.04 -18.51 -2.78
C CYS A 386 -12.35 -19.16 -1.57
N VAL A 387 -11.75 -20.34 -1.75
CA VAL A 387 -10.94 -21.00 -0.71
C VAL A 387 -9.81 -20.10 -0.25
N ASP A 388 -9.17 -19.45 -1.21
CA ASP A 388 -8.04 -18.57 -0.95
C ASP A 388 -8.42 -17.34 -0.12
N ILE A 389 -9.53 -16.69 -0.46
CA ILE A 389 -10.04 -15.54 0.26
C ILE A 389 -10.55 -15.93 1.65
N ALA A 390 -11.16 -17.12 1.79
CA ALA A 390 -11.53 -17.65 3.10
C ALA A 390 -10.32 -17.85 4.02
N PHE A 391 -9.21 -18.37 3.49
CA PHE A 391 -7.95 -18.47 4.23
C PHE A 391 -7.49 -17.09 4.72
N LEU A 392 -7.48 -16.09 3.84
CA LEU A 392 -7.11 -14.72 4.20
C LEU A 392 -8.05 -14.19 5.30
N PHE A 393 -9.35 -14.43 5.15
CA PHE A 393 -10.38 -13.96 6.09
C PHE A 393 -10.17 -14.50 7.51
N GLU A 394 -10.00 -15.82 7.68
CA GLU A 394 -9.90 -16.41 9.01
C GLU A 394 -8.55 -16.11 9.70
N HIS A 395 -7.47 -16.11 8.92
CA HIS A 395 -6.11 -16.09 9.46
C HIS A 395 -5.43 -14.71 9.46
N LEU A 396 -5.83 -13.79 8.58
CA LEU A 396 -5.13 -12.52 8.37
C LEU A 396 -6.02 -11.29 8.50
N LEU A 397 -7.33 -11.47 8.43
CA LEU A 397 -8.29 -10.38 8.57
C LEU A 397 -8.95 -10.41 9.95
N LEU A 398 -9.23 -9.22 10.48
CA LEU A 398 -10.02 -8.98 11.67
C LEU A 398 -11.41 -8.52 11.23
N ASP A 399 -12.44 -9.31 11.51
CA ASP A 399 -13.81 -8.95 11.16
C ASP A 399 -14.31 -7.82 12.06
N VAL A 400 -14.68 -6.71 11.44
CA VAL A 400 -15.24 -5.52 12.09
C VAL A 400 -16.68 -5.27 11.64
N ALA A 401 -17.35 -6.28 11.06
CA ALA A 401 -18.79 -6.23 10.86
C ALA A 401 -19.53 -6.09 12.21
N PRO A 402 -20.74 -5.49 12.21
CA PRO A 402 -21.57 -5.42 13.42
C PRO A 402 -21.72 -6.80 14.08
N GLY A 403 -21.40 -6.88 15.38
CA GLY A 403 -21.43 -8.13 16.16
C GLY A 403 -20.11 -8.92 16.18
N ALA A 404 -19.16 -8.66 15.26
CA ALA A 404 -17.87 -9.35 15.22
C ALA A 404 -16.71 -8.54 15.83
N VAL A 405 -16.87 -7.21 15.95
CA VAL A 405 -15.83 -6.26 16.38
C VAL A 405 -15.16 -6.67 17.70
N ASP A 406 -15.94 -6.97 18.74
CA ASP A 406 -15.41 -7.30 20.07
C ASP A 406 -14.54 -8.57 20.04
N ALA A 407 -14.96 -9.61 19.31
CA ALA A 407 -14.19 -10.86 19.20
C ALA A 407 -12.84 -10.63 18.49
N SER A 408 -12.86 -9.87 17.39
CA SER A 408 -11.64 -9.49 16.66
C SER A 408 -10.70 -8.64 17.50
N ALA A 409 -11.24 -7.65 18.21
CA ALA A 409 -10.47 -6.79 19.12
C ALA A 409 -9.89 -7.57 20.30
N ALA A 410 -10.63 -8.51 20.88
CA ALA A 410 -10.14 -9.38 21.94
C ALA A 410 -8.99 -10.27 21.48
N ARG A 411 -9.12 -10.88 20.29
CA ARG A 411 -8.07 -11.70 19.66
C ARG A 411 -6.79 -10.87 19.45
N TRP A 412 -6.94 -9.66 18.94
CA TRP A 412 -5.81 -8.77 18.70
C TRP A 412 -5.16 -8.25 20.00
N ALA A 413 -5.97 -7.88 21.00
CA ALA A 413 -5.48 -7.51 22.33
C ALA A 413 -4.67 -8.66 22.97
N GLY A 414 -5.14 -9.90 22.83
CA GLY A 414 -4.44 -11.08 23.32
C GLY A 414 -3.08 -11.29 22.65
N HIS A 415 -3.00 -11.06 21.33
CA HIS A 415 -1.74 -11.09 20.59
C HIS A 415 -0.76 -10.02 21.11
N LEU A 416 -1.21 -8.77 21.20
CA LEU A 416 -0.38 -7.64 21.67
C LEU A 416 0.05 -7.81 23.13
N ALA A 417 -0.80 -8.39 23.98
CA ALA A 417 -0.48 -8.66 25.38
C ALA A 417 0.57 -9.76 25.57
N GLY A 418 0.90 -10.52 24.52
CA GLY A 418 2.07 -11.41 24.51
C GLY A 418 3.41 -10.65 24.52
N LEU A 419 3.38 -9.35 24.21
CA LEU A 419 4.55 -8.48 24.19
C LEU A 419 4.70 -7.81 25.56
N ALA A 420 5.85 -7.99 26.20
CA ALA A 420 6.14 -7.38 27.50
C ALA A 420 7.34 -6.44 27.39
N ARG A 421 7.18 -5.20 27.86
CA ARG A 421 8.30 -4.32 28.25
C ARG A 421 8.16 -3.95 29.72
N PRO A 422 9.27 -3.68 30.43
CA PRO A 422 9.22 -3.25 31.82
C PRO A 422 8.30 -2.05 32.01
N ARG A 423 7.57 -2.07 33.13
CA ARG A 423 6.58 -1.06 33.51
C ARG A 423 7.21 0.33 33.61
N ASP A 424 6.52 1.32 33.05
CA ASP A 424 6.83 2.72 33.28
C ASP A 424 5.64 3.40 33.98
N ALA A 425 5.84 3.80 35.24
CA ALA A 425 4.78 4.37 36.08
C ALA A 425 4.45 5.84 35.73
N ASP A 426 5.28 6.49 34.91
CA ASP A 426 5.22 7.95 34.70
C ASP A 426 4.78 8.35 33.28
N ILE A 427 3.95 7.52 32.64
CA ILE A 427 3.48 7.78 31.27
C ILE A 427 2.71 9.10 31.15
N GLN A 428 1.89 9.46 32.14
CA GLN A 428 1.05 10.65 32.04
C GLN A 428 1.86 11.93 32.05
N THR A 429 2.86 12.03 32.92
CA THR A 429 3.78 13.18 32.94
C THR A 429 4.51 13.31 31.63
N ARG A 430 5.09 12.23 31.09
CA ARG A 430 5.80 12.25 29.81
C ARG A 430 4.89 12.60 28.62
N LEU A 431 3.64 12.14 28.63
CA LEU A 431 2.65 12.53 27.62
C LEU A 431 2.27 14.02 27.75
N SER A 432 2.12 14.53 28.97
CA SER A 432 1.89 15.96 29.20
C SER A 432 3.07 16.81 28.74
N GLU A 433 4.30 16.39 29.02
CA GLU A 433 5.54 17.05 28.55
C GLU A 433 5.65 17.00 27.02
N PHE A 434 5.34 15.85 26.42
CA PHE A 434 5.27 15.72 24.97
C PHE A 434 4.25 16.70 24.38
N ARG A 435 3.03 16.75 24.92
CA ARG A 435 1.98 17.68 24.47
C ARG A 435 2.40 19.13 24.65
N ALA A 436 3.02 19.49 25.77
CA ALA A 436 3.49 20.85 26.02
C ALA A 436 4.57 21.29 25.01
N ARG A 437 5.39 20.34 24.54
CA ARG A 437 6.43 20.59 23.53
C ARG A 437 5.88 20.64 22.10
N TRP A 438 4.94 19.76 21.78
CA TRP A 438 4.51 19.50 20.40
C TRP A 438 3.11 20.01 20.09
N THR A 439 2.34 20.52 21.05
CA THR A 439 1.08 21.19 20.74
C THR A 439 1.38 22.68 20.69
N PRO A 440 1.13 23.40 19.58
CA PRO A 440 1.25 24.84 19.59
C PRO A 440 0.35 25.39 20.71
N PRO A 441 0.79 26.42 21.45
CA PRO A 441 -0.10 27.07 22.41
C PRO A 441 -1.37 27.45 21.65
N VAL A 442 -2.52 26.99 22.15
CA VAL A 442 -3.80 27.46 21.63
C VAL A 442 -3.84 28.93 22.00
N GLU A 443 -3.43 29.79 21.08
CA GLU A 443 -3.80 31.19 21.15
C GLU A 443 -5.33 31.17 21.07
N HIS A 444 -5.97 31.36 22.22
CA HIS A 444 -7.39 31.65 22.27
C HIS A 444 -7.59 33.03 21.62
N THR A 445 -7.47 33.11 20.30
CA THR A 445 -8.09 34.17 19.51
C THR A 445 -9.58 33.86 19.51
N GLY A 446 -10.24 34.26 20.61
CA GLY A 446 -11.68 34.38 20.61
C GLY A 446 -12.09 35.23 19.42
N ASP A 447 -12.87 34.63 18.51
CA ASP A 447 -13.73 35.26 17.48
C ASP A 447 -13.56 34.76 16.02
N GLU A 448 -12.57 33.92 15.66
CA GLU A 448 -12.35 33.57 14.23
C GLU A 448 -12.69 32.14 13.78
N LEU A 449 -13.19 31.27 14.67
CA LEU A 449 -13.57 29.89 14.30
C LEU A 449 -14.68 29.76 13.23
N PRO A 450 -15.61 30.71 13.01
CA PRO A 450 -16.57 30.61 11.90
C PRO A 450 -15.95 30.89 10.52
N ALA A 451 -14.83 31.62 10.44
CA ALA A 451 -14.30 32.11 9.16
C ALA A 451 -13.44 31.07 8.42
N VAL A 452 -12.69 30.24 9.15
CA VAL A 452 -11.81 29.22 8.56
C VAL A 452 -12.61 28.00 8.07
N ALA A 453 -13.67 27.62 8.78
CA ALA A 453 -14.60 26.59 8.30
C ALA A 453 -15.35 27.03 7.02
N ALA A 454 -15.61 28.33 6.85
CA ALA A 454 -16.24 28.88 5.65
C ALA A 454 -15.28 29.00 4.44
N SER A 455 -13.97 29.17 4.66
CA SER A 455 -12.99 29.32 3.57
C SER A 455 -12.58 27.97 2.96
N LEU A 456 -12.63 26.88 3.75
CA LEU A 456 -12.35 25.53 3.28
C LEU A 456 -13.50 24.89 2.46
N SER A 457 -14.65 25.58 2.38
CA SER A 457 -15.83 25.15 1.64
C SER A 457 -16.11 25.98 0.37
N ARG A 458 -15.22 26.89 -0.06
CA ARG A 458 -15.38 27.60 -1.33
C ARG A 458 -14.78 26.79 -2.49
N PRO A 459 -15.55 26.44 -3.53
CA PRO A 459 -15.00 25.88 -4.75
C PRO A 459 -14.03 26.86 -5.40
N PHE A 460 -12.91 26.34 -5.92
CA PHE A 460 -11.87 27.09 -6.63
C PHE A 460 -12.42 27.94 -7.81
N ALA A 461 -13.63 27.67 -8.27
CA ALA A 461 -14.33 28.42 -9.31
C ALA A 461 -14.73 29.85 -8.89
N GLU A 462 -14.94 30.12 -7.60
CA GLU A 462 -15.40 31.45 -7.14
C GLU A 462 -14.28 32.51 -7.08
N THR A 463 -13.02 32.08 -7.05
CA THR A 463 -11.86 33.00 -7.07
C THR A 463 -11.55 33.54 -8.46
N VAL A 464 -12.04 32.89 -9.52
CA VAL A 464 -11.77 33.25 -10.92
C VAL A 464 -12.71 34.36 -11.41
N ASP A 465 -13.88 34.52 -10.81
CA ASP A 465 -14.85 35.56 -11.21
C ASP A 465 -14.60 36.95 -10.60
N ALA A 466 -13.68 37.08 -9.64
CA ALA A 466 -13.48 38.33 -8.90
C ALA A 466 -12.66 39.40 -9.65
N GLU A 467 -11.88 39.04 -10.68
CA GLU A 467 -10.99 39.98 -11.39
C GLU A 467 -11.23 40.10 -12.91
N GLY A 468 -12.27 39.44 -13.46
CA GLY A 468 -12.80 39.75 -14.80
C GLY A 468 -11.77 39.76 -15.94
N GLY A 469 -10.85 38.80 -15.97
CA GLY A 469 -9.84 38.67 -17.02
C GLY A 469 -9.63 37.22 -17.47
N ASP A 470 -9.30 37.04 -18.75
CA ASP A 470 -9.01 35.74 -19.37
C ASP A 470 -7.88 35.00 -18.61
N PRO A 471 -8.16 33.82 -18.02
CA PRO A 471 -7.18 33.04 -17.26
C PRO A 471 -5.92 32.65 -18.06
N LEU A 472 -6.05 32.48 -19.38
CA LEU A 472 -4.91 32.18 -20.26
C LEU A 472 -3.95 33.36 -20.36
N LEU A 473 -4.48 34.58 -20.40
CA LEU A 473 -3.69 35.80 -20.52
C LEU A 473 -2.90 36.12 -19.22
N GLN A 474 -3.43 35.71 -18.07
CA GLN A 474 -2.74 35.84 -16.78
C GLN A 474 -1.59 34.85 -16.65
N LEU A 475 -1.80 33.61 -17.13
CA LEU A 475 -0.76 32.57 -17.16
C LEU A 475 0.40 32.94 -18.10
N GLU A 476 0.10 33.48 -19.28
CA GLU A 476 1.13 33.95 -20.23
C GLU A 476 2.01 35.07 -19.66
N ARG A 477 1.42 36.00 -18.88
CA ARG A 477 2.17 37.08 -18.21
C ARG A 477 3.08 36.57 -17.10
N ALA A 478 2.64 35.57 -16.35
CA ALA A 478 3.45 34.94 -15.30
C ALA A 478 4.65 34.18 -15.91
N LEU A 479 4.45 33.49 -17.02
CA LEU A 479 5.50 32.77 -17.73
C LEU A 479 6.50 33.71 -18.42
N ALA A 480 6.04 34.84 -18.97
CA ALA A 480 6.92 35.86 -19.57
C ALA A 480 7.78 36.63 -18.55
N ALA A 481 7.42 36.62 -17.27
CA ALA A 481 8.15 37.29 -16.19
C ALA A 481 9.30 36.45 -15.59
N THR A 482 9.47 35.19 -16.02
CA THR A 482 10.50 34.28 -15.51
C THR A 482 11.78 34.42 -16.34
N PRO A 483 12.91 34.91 -15.80
CA PRO A 483 14.13 35.07 -16.58
C PRO A 483 14.76 33.69 -16.89
N PRO A 484 15.35 33.48 -18.09
CA PRO A 484 15.98 32.22 -18.44
C PRO A 484 17.23 31.98 -17.61
N GLU A 485 17.40 30.75 -17.13
CA GLU A 485 18.50 30.30 -16.29
C GLU A 485 19.87 30.64 -16.90
N ARG A 486 20.74 31.27 -16.11
CA ARG A 486 22.10 31.63 -16.51
C ARG A 486 22.97 30.36 -16.61
N PRO A 487 23.85 30.25 -17.62
CA PRO A 487 24.85 29.18 -17.66
C PRO A 487 25.82 29.29 -16.47
N LEU A 488 26.21 28.14 -15.91
CA LEU A 488 27.18 28.05 -14.81
C LEU A 488 28.49 28.76 -15.18
N ASP A 489 28.97 29.63 -14.30
CA ASP A 489 30.24 30.31 -14.51
C ASP A 489 31.44 29.37 -14.31
N ALA A 490 32.65 29.90 -14.56
CA ALA A 490 33.87 29.12 -14.47
C ALA A 490 34.16 28.65 -13.02
N ALA A 491 33.72 29.39 -12.00
CA ALA A 491 33.92 29.03 -10.60
C ALA A 491 32.96 27.91 -10.18
N GLU A 492 31.72 27.94 -10.67
CA GLU A 492 30.72 26.89 -10.46
C GLU A 492 31.13 25.57 -11.14
N ARG A 493 31.65 25.65 -12.38
CA ARG A 493 32.22 24.49 -13.09
C ARG A 493 33.44 23.91 -12.38
N ALA A 494 34.34 24.76 -11.89
CA ALA A 494 35.50 24.32 -11.12
C ALA A 494 35.11 23.69 -9.77
N SER A 495 34.08 24.22 -9.10
CA SER A 495 33.51 23.65 -7.88
C SER A 495 32.94 22.25 -8.12
N PHE A 496 32.19 22.07 -9.22
CA PHE A 496 31.65 20.79 -9.62
C PHE A 496 32.75 19.77 -9.96
N GLN A 497 33.77 20.15 -10.74
CA GLN A 497 34.92 19.28 -11.02
C GLN A 497 35.69 18.85 -9.76
N ARG A 498 35.86 19.76 -8.78
CA ARG A 498 36.50 19.43 -7.49
C ARG A 498 35.68 18.41 -6.70
N ARG A 499 34.35 18.51 -6.71
CA ARG A 499 33.47 17.51 -6.07
C ARG A 499 33.58 16.15 -6.74
N CYS A 500 33.61 16.10 -8.07
CA CYS A 500 33.81 14.84 -8.81
C CYS A 500 35.18 14.20 -8.50
N GLN A 501 36.24 15.00 -8.37
CA GLN A 501 37.57 14.51 -7.99
C GLN A 501 37.62 14.02 -6.54
N ALA A 502 36.95 14.70 -5.60
CA ALA A 502 36.86 14.28 -4.20
C ALA A 502 36.14 12.94 -4.02
N MET A 503 35.25 12.58 -4.95
CA MET A 503 34.55 11.29 -4.99
C MET A 503 35.36 10.16 -5.66
N GLY A 504 36.63 10.39 -6.02
CA GLY A 504 37.49 9.35 -6.57
C GLY A 504 37.22 8.98 -8.03
N LEU A 505 36.38 9.76 -8.73
CA LEU A 505 36.09 9.57 -10.16
C LEU A 505 37.31 9.99 -10.99
N ARG A 506 38.20 9.04 -11.30
CA ARG A 506 39.35 9.25 -12.20
C ARG A 506 38.98 8.88 -13.63
N GLY A 507 38.81 9.90 -14.47
CA GLY A 507 38.72 9.76 -15.92
C GLY A 507 38.15 11.04 -16.55
N GLN A 508 38.84 11.58 -17.56
CA GLN A 508 38.32 12.68 -18.38
C GLN A 508 37.02 12.22 -19.06
N VAL A 509 35.88 12.69 -18.58
CA VAL A 509 34.64 12.68 -19.36
C VAL A 509 34.64 13.98 -20.14
N GLU A 510 35.23 13.98 -21.33
CA GLU A 510 34.75 14.86 -22.39
C GLU A 510 33.34 14.35 -22.75
N ILE A 511 32.33 15.11 -22.36
CA ILE A 511 30.94 14.82 -22.69
C ILE A 511 30.78 15.13 -24.18
N ASP A 512 31.01 14.13 -25.01
CA ASP A 512 30.59 14.16 -26.41
C ASP A 512 29.11 13.76 -26.46
N ALA A 513 28.25 14.68 -26.91
CA ALA A 513 26.79 14.59 -26.90
C ALA A 513 26.21 13.50 -27.83
N ALA A 514 27.05 12.61 -28.35
CA ALA A 514 26.69 11.52 -29.25
C ALA A 514 26.52 10.15 -28.56
N LEU A 515 26.90 9.99 -27.29
CA LEU A 515 26.80 8.70 -26.56
C LEU A 515 25.50 8.50 -25.76
N LEU A 516 24.60 9.50 -25.73
CA LEU A 516 23.24 9.38 -25.16
C LEU A 516 22.23 8.67 -26.10
N ARG A 517 22.71 7.96 -27.13
CA ARG A 517 21.88 7.14 -28.03
C ARG A 517 22.50 5.75 -28.22
N ARG A 518 22.59 4.93 -27.18
CA ARG A 518 22.49 3.46 -27.28
C ARG A 518 22.55 2.76 -25.91
N ASP A 519 21.59 1.85 -25.75
CA ASP A 519 21.45 0.75 -24.78
C ASP A 519 21.38 1.04 -23.27
N ALA A 520 20.15 1.01 -22.76
CA ALA A 520 19.78 0.83 -21.36
C ALA A 520 19.12 -0.56 -21.15
N THR A 521 19.79 -1.64 -21.57
CA THR A 521 19.27 -3.02 -21.49
C THR A 521 20.07 -3.97 -20.59
N THR A 522 20.87 -3.45 -19.65
CA THR A 522 21.45 -4.28 -18.59
C THR A 522 20.60 -4.20 -17.31
N GLN A 523 19.75 -5.22 -17.14
CA GLN A 523 19.01 -5.50 -15.90
C GLN A 523 19.97 -5.69 -14.70
N PRO A 524 19.56 -5.33 -13.47
CA PRO A 524 20.33 -5.68 -12.28
C PRO A 524 20.12 -7.16 -11.91
N LEU A 525 21.21 -7.95 -11.98
CA LEU A 525 21.33 -9.36 -11.56
C LEU A 525 21.27 -9.59 -10.03
N LEU A 526 20.58 -8.72 -9.28
CA LEU A 526 20.65 -8.71 -7.81
C LEU A 526 20.08 -9.98 -7.13
N PRO A 527 18.98 -10.59 -7.59
CA PRO A 527 18.44 -11.80 -6.94
C PRO A 527 19.37 -13.02 -7.09
N SER A 528 20.11 -13.11 -8.20
CA SER A 528 20.94 -14.29 -8.53
C SER A 528 22.24 -14.34 -7.72
N LEU A 529 22.81 -13.19 -7.37
CA LEU A 529 24.03 -13.06 -6.57
C LEU A 529 23.80 -13.37 -5.09
N VAL A 530 22.67 -12.92 -4.53
CA VAL A 530 22.28 -13.22 -3.14
C VAL A 530 22.00 -14.71 -2.95
N VAL A 531 21.40 -15.38 -3.96
CA VAL A 531 21.18 -16.83 -3.96
C VAL A 531 22.51 -17.59 -4.06
N ALA A 532 23.45 -17.16 -4.89
CA ALA A 532 24.76 -17.79 -5.01
C ALA A 532 25.60 -17.68 -3.71
N GLU A 533 25.54 -16.54 -3.02
CA GLU A 533 26.21 -16.35 -1.72
C GLU A 533 25.56 -17.16 -0.60
N LEU A 534 24.22 -17.26 -0.56
CA LEU A 534 23.49 -18.11 0.40
C LEU A 534 23.76 -19.60 0.19
N MET A 535 23.88 -20.05 -1.06
CA MET A 535 24.19 -21.45 -1.38
C MET A 535 25.63 -21.83 -1.04
N LEU A 536 26.57 -20.88 -1.08
CA LEU A 536 27.96 -21.08 -0.66
C LEU A 536 28.11 -21.02 0.86
N ALA A 537 27.27 -20.25 1.57
CA ALA A 537 27.36 -20.08 3.01
C ALA A 537 26.76 -21.25 3.82
N LEU A 538 25.79 -22.00 3.28
CA LEU A 538 24.98 -22.90 4.11
C LEU A 538 25.43 -24.37 4.17
N GLY A 539 26.34 -24.85 3.33
CA GLY A 539 26.98 -26.17 3.48
C GLY A 539 26.07 -27.41 3.57
N GLU A 540 24.75 -27.26 3.51
CA GLU A 540 23.74 -28.31 3.71
C GLU A 540 22.92 -28.52 2.43
N THR A 541 23.05 -29.72 1.86
CA THR A 541 22.50 -30.04 0.54
C THR A 541 21.00 -30.35 0.55
N SER A 542 20.39 -30.65 1.69
CA SER A 542 18.94 -30.94 1.80
C SER A 542 18.10 -29.65 1.78
N LEU A 543 18.50 -28.63 2.55
CA LEU A 543 17.80 -27.34 2.61
C LEU A 543 17.85 -26.59 1.27
N ALA A 544 18.94 -26.77 0.52
CA ALA A 544 19.12 -26.20 -0.81
C ALA A 544 18.11 -26.74 -1.84
N HIS A 545 17.64 -27.98 -1.69
CA HIS A 545 16.68 -28.57 -2.63
C HIS A 545 15.27 -28.02 -2.43
N ASP A 546 14.82 -27.93 -1.17
CA ASP A 546 13.52 -27.37 -0.81
C ASP A 546 13.46 -25.87 -1.13
N LEU A 547 14.53 -25.13 -0.83
CA LEU A 547 14.64 -23.71 -1.18
C LEU A 547 14.67 -23.51 -2.69
N ALA A 548 15.40 -24.33 -3.46
CA ALA A 548 15.41 -24.25 -4.92
C ALA A 548 14.05 -24.58 -5.54
N SER A 549 13.27 -25.51 -4.96
CA SER A 549 11.92 -25.83 -5.42
C SER A 549 10.93 -24.68 -5.15
N VAL A 550 11.02 -24.06 -3.97
CA VAL A 550 10.19 -22.90 -3.58
C VAL A 550 10.55 -21.65 -4.39
N LEU A 551 11.84 -21.46 -4.71
CA LEU A 551 12.29 -20.34 -5.54
C LEU A 551 11.92 -20.55 -7.02
N ALA A 552 12.04 -21.76 -7.55
CA ALA A 552 11.65 -22.08 -8.93
C ALA A 552 10.13 -21.96 -9.16
N SER A 553 9.30 -22.18 -8.13
CA SER A 553 7.86 -21.97 -8.19
C SER A 553 7.44 -20.51 -7.98
N ARG A 554 8.34 -19.62 -7.57
CA ARG A 554 8.03 -18.22 -7.23
C ARG A 554 8.67 -17.20 -8.17
N PHE A 555 9.75 -17.58 -8.85
CA PHE A 555 10.46 -16.76 -9.81
C PHE A 555 10.73 -17.61 -11.04
N PRO A 556 10.08 -17.37 -12.19
CA PRO A 556 10.40 -18.09 -13.41
C PRO A 556 11.83 -17.75 -13.82
N LEU A 557 12.77 -18.65 -13.49
CA LEU A 557 14.17 -18.50 -13.85
C LEU A 557 14.28 -18.53 -15.38
N ASP A 558 15.04 -17.57 -15.92
CA ASP A 558 15.43 -17.47 -17.32
C ASP A 558 15.93 -18.84 -17.84
N GLN A 559 15.55 -19.18 -19.07
CA GLN A 559 15.95 -20.40 -19.78
C GLN A 559 17.47 -20.65 -19.70
N ARG A 560 18.29 -19.58 -19.67
CA ARG A 560 19.76 -19.66 -19.53
C ARG A 560 20.25 -20.26 -18.19
N VAL A 561 19.47 -20.13 -17.11
CA VAL A 561 19.79 -20.75 -15.80
C VAL A 561 19.42 -22.24 -15.80
N ARG A 562 18.42 -22.65 -16.58
CA ARG A 562 18.10 -24.07 -16.78
C ARG A 562 19.20 -24.77 -17.59
N ASP A 563 19.82 -24.07 -18.54
CA ASP A 563 20.92 -24.62 -19.34
C ASP A 563 22.21 -24.81 -18.52
N LEU A 564 22.43 -24.01 -17.46
CA LEU A 564 23.54 -24.20 -16.50
C LEU A 564 23.41 -25.49 -15.67
N ARG A 565 22.18 -26.02 -15.44
CA ARG A 565 21.99 -27.33 -14.81
C ARG A 565 22.44 -28.49 -15.70
N SER A 566 22.38 -28.34 -17.02
CA SER A 566 22.78 -29.40 -17.96
C SER A 566 24.30 -29.54 -18.12
N SER A 567 25.06 -28.53 -17.69
CA SER A 567 26.52 -28.46 -17.87
C SER A 567 27.34 -28.65 -16.58
N ALA A 568 26.68 -28.67 -15.42
CA ALA A 568 27.36 -28.67 -14.11
C ALA A 568 27.04 -29.88 -13.21
N VAL A 569 26.97 -31.11 -13.73
CA VAL A 569 27.17 -32.33 -12.90
C VAL A 569 27.78 -33.45 -13.75
N ARG A 570 29.10 -33.70 -13.59
CA ARG A 570 29.65 -35.05 -13.78
C ARG A 570 29.88 -35.63 -12.38
N PRO A 571 29.37 -36.83 -12.05
CA PRO A 571 29.66 -37.45 -10.77
C PRO A 571 31.13 -37.85 -10.75
N VAL A 572 31.91 -37.27 -9.84
CA VAL A 572 33.19 -37.86 -9.43
C VAL A 572 32.86 -39.03 -8.51
N GLY A 573 33.45 -40.19 -8.83
CA GLY A 573 33.12 -41.49 -8.23
C GLY A 573 33.16 -41.51 -6.70
N SER A 574 32.25 -42.32 -6.15
CA SER A 574 32.14 -42.63 -4.74
C SER A 574 33.43 -43.25 -4.18
N PRO A 575 33.92 -42.80 -3.01
CA PRO A 575 34.71 -43.65 -2.14
C PRO A 575 33.77 -44.42 -1.21
N ARG A 576 33.85 -45.75 -1.30
CA ARG A 576 33.48 -46.67 -0.23
C ARG A 576 34.39 -46.41 0.96
N ASP A 577 33.84 -46.06 2.12
CA ASP A 577 33.93 -46.88 3.34
C ASP A 577 33.48 -46.09 4.56
N GLY A 578 32.76 -46.80 5.43
CA GLY A 578 32.19 -46.26 6.65
C GLY A 578 33.23 -46.03 7.75
N SER A 579 33.02 -44.98 8.52
CA SER A 579 33.40 -44.94 9.93
C SER A 579 32.56 -43.87 10.63
N GLU A 580 31.86 -44.30 11.68
CA GLU A 580 31.10 -43.47 12.60
C GLU A 580 31.94 -42.29 13.12
N ARG A 581 31.37 -41.08 13.12
CA ARG A 581 31.83 -40.00 14.02
C ARG A 581 30.63 -39.37 14.71
N ARG A 582 30.64 -39.50 16.04
CA ARG A 582 29.78 -38.82 17.00
C ARG A 582 29.98 -37.30 16.89
N TRP A 583 28.89 -36.56 16.84
CA TRP A 583 28.89 -35.11 17.02
C TRP A 583 28.77 -34.77 18.52
N GLN A 584 29.71 -33.97 19.02
CA GLN A 584 29.55 -33.19 20.25
C GLN A 584 29.06 -31.78 19.87
N PRO A 585 28.20 -31.14 20.67
CA PRO A 585 27.75 -29.78 20.42
C PRO A 585 28.82 -28.78 20.89
N LEU A 586 29.13 -27.79 20.05
CA LEU A 586 29.93 -26.62 20.43
C LEU A 586 29.05 -25.56 21.09
N ARG A 587 29.64 -24.88 22.08
CA ARG A 587 29.10 -23.73 22.81
C ARG A 587 29.13 -22.46 21.98
#